data_AF-A0A7S2MMH9-F1
#
_entry.id   AF-A0A7S2MMH9-F1
#
_cell.length_a   1.000
_cell.length_b   1.000
_cell.length_c   1.000
_cell.angle_alpha   90.00
_cell.angle_beta   90.00
_cell.angle_gamma   90.00
#
_symmetry.space_group_name_H-M   'P 1'
#
loop_
_entity.id
_entity.type
_entity.pdbx_description
1 polymer ?
#
loop_
_entity_poly.entity_id
_entity_poly.type
_entity_poly.pdbx_seq_one_letter_code
_entity_poly.pdbx_strand_id
1 'polypeptide(L)'
;MRQFILLLSALLLQNSQAFVATKGASISSSTAFTNTRRSNHVIVFSESTTTVTATEGEEATAAITIDPKEAVKLFGRLAEKYIMLDSSGGMCCYSACTDCEFRDPNGGYIMADQSASRPKWIPTYEHRFFESSGKEHTTKWSTEIFTDGPAVTKEEFVKAVMELKFAPPLGGPYMSASSAGIEDETAVGFLFDVLAGEKEKLTKHRMSTRMKELSEGEEGLTWPLFSKAMNVEK
;
A
#
# COMPACT_ATOMS: atom_id res chain seq x y z
N MET A 1 11.99 16.99 56.83
CA MET A 1 12.65 18.26 56.48
C MET A 1 14.13 18.13 56.83
N ARG A 2 14.98 17.85 55.82
CA ARG A 2 16.47 17.78 55.79
C ARG A 2 16.84 16.83 54.62
N GLN A 3 17.05 17.38 53.43
CA GLN A 3 18.37 17.60 52.82
C GLN A 3 19.19 16.31 52.67
N PHE A 4 19.34 15.80 51.45
CA PHE A 4 20.63 15.34 50.92
C PHE A 4 20.58 15.39 49.39
N ILE A 5 21.43 16.27 48.85
CA ILE A 5 21.64 16.60 47.44
C ILE A 5 23.10 16.23 47.14
N LEU A 6 23.32 15.75 45.91
CA LEU A 6 24.60 15.60 45.18
C LEU A 6 25.56 14.46 45.59
N LEU A 7 25.84 13.58 44.62
CA LEU A 7 27.17 13.33 44.00
C LEU A 7 27.18 11.94 43.35
N LEU A 8 27.32 11.87 42.02
CA LEU A 8 28.51 11.28 41.38
C LEU A 8 28.39 11.38 39.86
N SER A 9 29.19 12.29 39.31
CA SER A 9 29.57 12.35 37.91
C SER A 9 30.75 11.41 37.66
N ALA A 10 30.89 11.00 36.40
CA ALA A 10 32.08 10.45 35.74
C ALA A 10 32.35 8.94 35.93
N LEU A 11 32.12 8.17 34.86
CA LEU A 11 33.21 7.37 34.31
C LEU A 11 33.18 7.42 32.77
N LEU A 12 34.36 7.71 32.26
CA LEU A 12 34.78 8.00 30.90
C LEU A 12 35.48 6.73 30.34
N LEU A 13 35.88 6.78 29.07
CA LEU A 13 36.77 5.86 28.31
C LEU A 13 36.12 4.60 27.72
N GLN A 14 35.92 4.51 26.39
CA GLN A 14 36.88 4.34 25.28
C GLN A 14 36.79 2.90 24.75
N ASN A 15 36.44 2.72 23.47
CA ASN A 15 37.26 1.85 22.63
C ASN A 15 37.12 2.14 21.14
N SER A 16 38.27 2.01 20.48
CA SER A 16 38.63 2.53 19.18
C SER A 16 38.38 1.55 18.02
N GLN A 17 38.12 2.12 16.85
CA GLN A 17 38.68 1.77 15.52
C GLN A 17 38.73 0.29 15.08
N ALA A 18 37.99 -0.03 14.01
CA ALA A 18 38.52 -0.93 12.99
C ALA A 18 38.02 -0.53 11.59
N PHE A 19 39.01 -0.25 10.75
CA PHE A 19 38.98 0.17 9.37
C PHE A 19 38.96 -1.08 8.49
N VAL A 20 38.03 -1.21 7.53
CA VAL A 20 38.26 -2.05 6.33
C VAL A 20 37.71 -1.32 5.12
N ALA A 21 38.63 -0.74 4.35
CA ALA A 21 38.42 -0.29 3.00
C ALA A 21 38.65 -1.48 2.05
N THR A 22 37.63 -1.87 1.29
CA THR A 22 37.80 -2.72 0.11
C THR A 22 37.60 -1.89 -1.15
N LYS A 23 38.70 -1.79 -1.89
CA LYS A 23 38.82 -1.30 -3.26
C LYS A 23 38.11 -2.24 -4.24
N GLY A 24 37.60 -1.65 -5.31
CA GLY A 24 37.63 -2.24 -6.66
C GLY A 24 36.30 -2.81 -7.15
N ALA A 25 35.65 -2.14 -8.10
CA ALA A 25 35.92 -2.35 -9.52
C ALA A 25 35.05 -1.39 -10.35
N SER A 26 35.74 -0.59 -11.16
CA SER A 26 35.18 0.17 -12.27
C SER A 26 34.88 -0.80 -13.42
N ILE A 27 33.65 -0.81 -13.92
CA ILE A 27 33.37 -1.25 -15.29
C ILE A 27 32.52 -0.15 -15.93
N SER A 28 33.22 0.68 -16.70
CA SER A 28 32.63 1.51 -17.74
C SER A 28 32.35 0.61 -18.95
N SER A 29 31.16 0.69 -19.52
CA SER A 29 30.89 0.16 -20.85
C SER A 29 29.88 1.08 -21.53
N SER A 30 30.45 1.99 -22.33
CA SER A 30 29.76 2.74 -23.36
C SER A 30 29.40 1.80 -24.51
N THR A 31 28.12 1.77 -24.88
CA THR A 31 27.72 1.46 -26.25
C THR A 31 26.65 2.45 -26.67
N ALA A 32 27.08 3.42 -27.46
CA ALA A 32 26.22 4.21 -28.32
C ALA A 32 25.58 3.27 -29.36
N PHE A 33 24.27 3.36 -29.51
CA PHE A 33 23.60 2.95 -30.74
C PHE A 33 22.72 4.10 -31.20
N THR A 34 23.20 4.76 -32.25
CA THR A 34 22.42 5.60 -33.13
C THR A 34 21.52 4.70 -33.97
N ASN A 35 20.23 4.99 -34.02
CA ASN A 35 19.43 4.58 -35.18
C ASN A 35 18.43 5.66 -35.56
N THR A 36 18.81 6.40 -36.60
CA THR A 36 17.96 7.26 -37.39
C THR A 36 17.05 6.38 -38.24
N ARG A 37 15.73 6.39 -38.02
CA ARG A 37 14.80 6.05 -39.09
C ARG A 37 13.66 7.05 -39.18
N ARG A 38 13.86 7.92 -40.17
CA ARG A 38 12.89 8.77 -40.85
C ARG A 38 11.77 7.90 -41.44
N SER A 39 10.52 8.24 -41.17
CA SER A 39 9.45 8.07 -42.14
C SER A 39 8.37 9.12 -41.91
N ASN A 40 8.19 9.95 -42.93
CA ASN A 40 7.09 10.88 -43.05
C ASN A 40 5.80 10.09 -43.27
N HIS A 41 4.75 10.40 -42.51
CA HIS A 41 3.38 10.20 -42.99
C HIS A 41 2.61 11.50 -42.76
N VAL A 42 2.00 11.97 -43.84
CA VAL A 42 1.28 13.22 -44.00
C VAL A 42 -0.20 12.87 -44.11
N ILE A 43 -1.07 13.84 -43.80
CA ILE A 43 -2.53 13.94 -44.09
C ILE A 43 -3.38 12.99 -43.19
N VAL A 44 -4.52 13.37 -42.58
CA VAL A 44 -5.61 14.28 -42.97
C VAL A 44 -6.37 14.80 -41.73
N PHE A 45 -6.69 16.09 -41.71
CA PHE A 45 -7.69 16.71 -40.85
C PHE A 45 -9.10 16.32 -41.36
N SER A 46 -9.95 15.79 -40.49
CA SER A 46 -11.39 15.78 -40.75
C SER A 46 -12.12 16.14 -39.47
N GLU A 47 -12.61 17.38 -39.43
CA GLU A 47 -13.63 17.81 -38.49
C GLU A 47 -14.90 16.98 -38.74
N SER A 48 -15.50 16.49 -37.67
CA SER A 48 -16.87 15.97 -37.69
C SER A 48 -17.58 16.47 -36.45
N THR A 49 -18.20 17.62 -36.63
CA THR A 49 -19.32 18.14 -35.84
C THR A 49 -20.53 17.26 -36.10
N THR A 50 -21.04 16.52 -35.11
CA THR A 50 -22.48 16.22 -35.04
C THR A 50 -22.93 15.77 -33.65
N THR A 51 -23.90 16.53 -33.12
CA THR A 51 -25.08 16.10 -32.34
C THR A 51 -24.89 15.39 -31.00
N VAL A 52 -25.02 16.21 -29.95
CA VAL A 52 -25.59 15.84 -28.66
C VAL A 52 -26.98 15.27 -28.88
N THR A 53 -27.13 13.96 -28.69
CA THR A 53 -28.43 13.32 -28.45
C THR A 53 -28.38 12.80 -27.04
N ALA A 54 -29.04 13.53 -26.13
CA ALA A 54 -29.31 13.07 -24.78
C ALA A 54 -30.22 11.85 -24.89
N THR A 55 -29.60 10.68 -24.82
CA THR A 55 -30.28 9.42 -24.62
C THR A 55 -30.02 9.07 -23.18
N GLU A 56 -31.07 9.05 -22.37
CA GLU A 56 -31.07 8.46 -21.04
C GLU A 56 -30.65 6.99 -21.22
N GLY A 57 -29.34 6.77 -21.08
CA GLY A 57 -28.69 5.49 -21.22
C GLY A 57 -28.66 4.85 -19.85
N GLU A 58 -29.52 3.86 -19.67
CA GLU A 58 -29.35 2.78 -18.72
C GLU A 58 -27.88 2.33 -18.74
N GLU A 59 -27.14 2.74 -17.72
CA GLU A 59 -25.70 2.52 -17.59
C GLU A 59 -25.49 1.03 -17.29
N ALA A 60 -25.50 0.23 -18.35
CA ALA A 60 -24.91 -1.08 -18.34
C ALA A 60 -23.45 -0.89 -17.92
N THR A 61 -23.18 -1.18 -16.65
CA THR A 61 -21.85 -1.26 -16.06
C THR A 61 -21.11 -2.34 -16.83
N ALA A 62 -20.50 -1.97 -17.96
CA ALA A 62 -19.58 -2.82 -18.67
C ALA A 62 -18.53 -3.24 -17.63
N ALA A 63 -18.43 -4.54 -17.36
CA ALA A 63 -17.51 -5.06 -16.36
C ALA A 63 -16.08 -4.68 -16.77
N ILE A 64 -15.57 -3.60 -16.17
CA ILE A 64 -14.20 -3.12 -16.43
C ILE A 64 -13.29 -4.25 -15.96
N THR A 65 -12.65 -4.90 -16.93
CA THR A 65 -11.69 -5.97 -16.69
C THR A 65 -10.31 -5.33 -16.63
N ILE A 66 -9.67 -5.35 -15.46
CA ILE A 66 -8.37 -4.75 -15.24
C ILE A 66 -7.26 -5.76 -15.54
N ASP A 67 -6.20 -5.35 -16.25
CA ASP A 67 -5.03 -6.19 -16.45
C ASP A 67 -4.43 -6.58 -15.08
N PRO A 68 -4.21 -7.88 -14.81
CA PRO A 68 -3.52 -8.34 -13.60
C PRO A 68 -2.25 -7.57 -13.26
N LYS A 69 -1.50 -7.09 -14.26
CA LYS A 69 -0.27 -6.31 -14.04
C LYS A 69 -0.57 -4.97 -13.38
N GLU A 70 -1.53 -4.21 -13.88
CA GLU A 70 -1.91 -2.92 -13.30
C GLU A 70 -2.45 -3.11 -11.87
N ALA A 71 -3.24 -4.14 -11.62
CA ALA A 71 -3.70 -4.46 -10.28
C ALA A 71 -2.54 -4.76 -9.30
N VAL A 72 -1.50 -5.47 -9.72
CA VAL A 72 -0.30 -5.67 -8.87
C VAL A 72 0.42 -4.35 -8.62
N LYS A 73 0.50 -3.44 -9.60
CA LYS A 73 1.11 -2.11 -9.41
C LYS A 73 0.39 -1.35 -8.31
N LEU A 74 -0.95 -1.36 -8.33
CA LEU A 74 -1.79 -0.72 -7.30
C LEU A 74 -1.59 -1.38 -5.94
N PHE A 75 -1.68 -2.72 -5.88
CA PHE A 75 -1.50 -3.46 -4.65
C PHE A 75 -0.14 -3.21 -4.01
N GLY A 76 0.95 -3.23 -4.79
CA GLY A 76 2.30 -2.97 -4.29
C GLY A 76 2.54 -1.53 -3.81
N ARG A 77 1.72 -0.56 -4.25
CA ARG A 77 1.76 0.82 -3.76
C ARG A 77 1.01 1.01 -2.45
N LEU A 78 -0.06 0.24 -2.23
CA LEU A 78 -0.88 0.32 -1.02
C LEU A 78 -0.41 -0.63 0.08
N ALA A 79 0.14 -1.78 -0.30
CA ALA A 79 0.51 -2.82 0.65
C ALA A 79 1.68 -2.40 1.55
N GLU A 80 1.69 -2.99 2.73
CA GLU A 80 2.63 -2.77 3.80
C GLU A 80 3.20 -4.10 4.30
N LYS A 81 4.39 -4.03 4.91
CA LYS A 81 5.10 -5.18 5.46
C LYS A 81 4.64 -5.56 6.86
N TYR A 82 3.99 -4.64 7.55
CA TYR A 82 3.60 -4.77 8.94
C TYR A 82 2.12 -4.45 9.09
N ILE A 83 1.47 -5.16 10.01
CA ILE A 83 0.05 -5.01 10.33
C ILE A 83 -0.18 -5.39 11.79
N MET A 84 -1.12 -4.71 12.43
CA MET A 84 -1.61 -5.00 13.77
C MET A 84 -3.00 -5.61 13.65
N LEU A 85 -3.14 -6.88 14.02
CA LEU A 85 -4.35 -7.68 13.82
C LEU A 85 -5.38 -7.50 14.92
N ASP A 86 -4.96 -7.22 16.14
CA ASP A 86 -5.86 -7.13 17.29
C ASP A 86 -5.86 -5.74 17.88
N SER A 87 -6.97 -4.99 17.83
CA SER A 87 -7.04 -3.65 18.44
C SER A 87 -6.83 -3.64 19.96
N SER A 88 -6.95 -4.77 20.64
CA SER A 88 -6.75 -4.91 22.09
C SER A 88 -5.30 -5.20 22.50
N GLY A 89 -4.39 -5.38 21.53
CA GLY A 89 -2.95 -5.45 21.77
C GLY A 89 -2.41 -6.80 22.25
N GLY A 90 -3.14 -7.91 22.06
CA GLY A 90 -2.84 -9.30 22.44
C GLY A 90 -1.39 -9.62 22.83
N MET A 91 -1.04 -9.39 24.10
CA MET A 91 0.33 -9.57 24.63
C MET A 91 0.68 -11.03 24.98
N CYS A 92 -0.29 -11.93 25.10
CA CYS A 92 -0.08 -13.28 25.68
C CYS A 92 0.53 -14.30 24.70
N CYS A 93 0.42 -14.06 23.40
CA CYS A 93 0.67 -15.06 22.35
C CYS A 93 2.14 -15.47 22.14
N TYR A 94 3.07 -14.81 22.82
CA TYR A 94 4.50 -15.07 22.70
C TYR A 94 5.05 -16.09 23.71
N SER A 95 4.29 -16.45 24.76
CA SER A 95 4.80 -17.21 25.92
C SER A 95 4.26 -18.64 26.05
N ALA A 96 3.49 -19.12 25.07
CA ALA A 96 2.98 -20.48 24.99
C ALA A 96 2.25 -21.05 26.23
N CYS A 97 1.53 -20.20 26.98
CA CYS A 97 0.75 -20.64 28.13
C CYS A 97 -0.37 -21.61 27.71
N THR A 98 -0.60 -22.68 28.50
CA THR A 98 -1.58 -23.74 28.19
C THR A 98 -3.03 -23.25 28.24
N ASP A 99 -3.32 -22.28 29.12
CA ASP A 99 -4.66 -21.71 29.37
C ASP A 99 -4.73 -20.22 28.96
N CYS A 100 -4.03 -19.84 27.89
CA CYS A 100 -4.10 -18.47 27.39
C CYS A 100 -5.45 -18.23 26.69
N GLU A 101 -6.19 -17.20 27.10
CA GLU A 101 -7.43 -16.77 26.45
C GLU A 101 -7.25 -16.36 24.98
N PHE A 102 -6.00 -16.07 24.59
CA PHE A 102 -5.61 -15.73 23.23
C PHE A 102 -5.16 -16.95 22.40
N ARG A 103 -5.45 -18.18 22.88
CA ARG A 103 -5.23 -19.41 22.14
C ARG A 103 -6.51 -19.76 21.36
N ASP A 104 -6.37 -19.99 20.06
CA ASP A 104 -7.50 -20.42 19.22
C ASP A 104 -7.97 -21.82 19.67
N PRO A 105 -9.30 -22.09 19.77
CA PRO A 105 -9.84 -23.42 20.04
C PRO A 105 -9.31 -24.53 19.12
N ASN A 106 -8.95 -24.21 17.88
CA ASN A 106 -8.41 -25.15 16.89
C ASN A 106 -6.87 -25.30 16.95
N GLY A 107 -6.21 -24.63 17.89
CA GLY A 107 -4.76 -24.55 18.01
C GLY A 107 -4.17 -23.36 17.27
N GLY A 108 -3.21 -22.67 17.90
CA GLY A 108 -2.62 -21.42 17.40
C GLY A 108 -2.72 -20.29 18.42
N TYR A 109 -2.22 -19.11 18.05
CA TYR A 109 -2.24 -17.92 18.90
C TYR A 109 -2.85 -16.73 18.13
N ILE A 110 -3.64 -15.90 18.81
CA ILE A 110 -4.14 -14.63 18.28
C ILE A 110 -2.98 -13.62 18.26
N MET A 111 -2.20 -13.64 17.19
CA MET A 111 -1.05 -12.74 17.06
C MET A 111 -1.52 -11.29 17.04
N ALA A 112 -1.01 -10.45 17.95
CA ALA A 112 -1.37 -9.03 17.97
C ALA A 112 -0.86 -8.27 16.75
N ASP A 113 0.26 -8.69 16.20
CA ASP A 113 0.93 -8.10 15.05
C ASP A 113 1.56 -9.16 14.14
N GLN A 114 1.71 -8.82 12.86
CA GLN A 114 2.43 -9.62 11.88
C GLN A 114 3.37 -8.76 11.07
N SER A 115 4.51 -9.34 10.70
CA SER A 115 5.46 -8.74 9.77
C SER A 115 5.85 -9.73 8.67
N ALA A 116 6.17 -9.21 7.50
CA ALA A 116 6.61 -9.99 6.34
C ALA A 116 7.85 -9.37 5.69
N SER A 117 8.64 -10.19 4.98
CA SER A 117 9.83 -9.73 4.26
C SER A 117 9.52 -8.74 3.13
N ARG A 118 8.34 -8.89 2.52
CA ARG A 118 7.79 -8.06 1.44
C ARG A 118 6.38 -7.58 1.82
N PRO A 119 5.91 -6.44 1.27
CA PRO A 119 4.57 -5.95 1.55
C PRO A 119 3.53 -7.00 1.21
N LYS A 120 2.63 -7.33 2.14
CA LYS A 120 1.69 -8.44 2.00
C LYS A 120 0.24 -8.02 2.22
N TRP A 121 0.01 -6.95 2.97
CA TRP A 121 -1.32 -6.55 3.41
C TRP A 121 -1.55 -5.08 3.11
N ILE A 122 -2.74 -4.72 2.63
CA ILE A 122 -3.23 -3.35 2.72
C ILE A 122 -4.02 -3.27 4.04
N PRO A 123 -3.52 -2.59 5.09
CA PRO A 123 -4.20 -2.61 6.38
C PRO A 123 -5.51 -1.82 6.31
N THR A 124 -6.57 -2.36 6.91
CA THR A 124 -7.95 -1.87 6.79
C THR A 124 -8.32 -0.84 7.86
N TYR A 125 -7.34 -0.28 8.54
CA TYR A 125 -7.50 0.72 9.59
C TYR A 125 -6.61 1.93 9.28
N GLU A 126 -6.86 3.05 9.93
CA GLU A 126 -6.04 4.27 9.79
C GLU A 126 -4.86 4.25 10.76
N HIS A 127 -5.18 3.98 12.02
CA HIS A 127 -4.24 4.05 13.13
C HIS A 127 -4.57 3.00 14.18
N ARG A 128 -3.54 2.40 14.79
CA ARG A 128 -3.65 1.54 15.96
C ARG A 128 -2.52 1.86 16.94
N PHE A 129 -2.84 1.86 18.22
CA PHE A 129 -1.88 2.02 19.30
C PHE A 129 -2.16 0.98 20.40
N PHE A 130 -1.11 0.27 20.81
CA PHE A 130 -1.16 -0.66 21.93
C PHE A 130 -0.45 -0.05 23.12
N GLU A 131 -1.23 0.47 24.08
CA GLU A 131 -0.71 1.05 25.32
C GLU A 131 0.20 0.09 26.09
N SER A 132 -0.17 -1.20 26.12
CA SER A 132 0.55 -2.25 26.85
C SER A 132 1.97 -2.51 26.34
N SER A 133 2.22 -2.32 25.04
CA SER A 133 3.53 -2.54 24.41
C SER A 133 4.19 -1.26 23.93
N GLY A 134 3.48 -0.11 23.99
CA GLY A 134 3.90 1.15 23.38
C GLY A 134 4.07 1.09 21.86
N LYS A 135 3.47 0.09 21.18
CA LYS A 135 3.57 -0.06 19.71
C LYS A 135 2.49 0.76 19.04
N GLU A 136 2.83 1.41 17.94
CA GLU A 136 1.93 2.25 17.16
C GLU A 136 2.08 1.92 15.67
N HIS A 137 0.96 1.97 14.94
CA HIS A 137 0.97 1.86 13.49
C HIS A 137 -0.05 2.79 12.86
N THR A 138 0.45 3.67 12.00
CA THR A 138 -0.37 4.49 11.10
C THR A 138 -0.18 3.97 9.69
N THR A 139 -1.28 3.73 8.98
CA THR A 139 -1.19 3.20 7.63
C THR A 139 -0.73 4.25 6.63
N LYS A 140 0.10 3.81 5.70
CA LYS A 140 0.65 4.63 4.62
C LYS A 140 -0.45 5.31 3.81
N TRP A 141 -1.49 4.57 3.43
CA TRP A 141 -2.57 5.13 2.63
C TRP A 141 -3.29 6.27 3.36
N SER A 142 -3.41 6.19 4.69
CA SER A 142 -4.11 7.21 5.48
C SER A 142 -3.31 8.51 5.60
N THR A 143 -1.99 8.46 5.50
CA THR A 143 -1.11 9.62 5.61
C THR A 143 -0.69 10.19 4.26
N GLU A 144 -0.51 9.35 3.24
CA GLU A 144 0.01 9.76 1.94
C GLU A 144 -1.08 10.09 0.92
N ILE A 145 -2.29 9.52 1.03
CA ILE A 145 -3.41 9.87 0.11
C ILE A 145 -4.20 11.07 0.62
N PHE A 146 -4.30 11.23 1.93
CA PHE A 146 -5.15 12.22 2.59
C PHE A 146 -4.31 13.29 3.28
N THR A 147 -3.47 13.97 2.50
CA THR A 147 -2.54 15.01 2.98
C THR A 147 -3.23 16.31 3.32
N ASP A 148 -4.17 16.74 2.47
CA ASP A 148 -4.80 18.07 2.53
C ASP A 148 -6.16 18.07 3.23
N GLY A 149 -6.62 16.91 3.73
CA GLY A 149 -7.88 16.81 4.42
C GLY A 149 -8.39 15.39 4.64
N PRO A 150 -9.56 15.23 5.28
CA PRO A 150 -10.14 13.94 5.60
C PRO A 150 -10.84 13.25 4.41
N ALA A 151 -10.97 13.94 3.28
CA ALA A 151 -11.68 13.49 2.09
C ALA A 151 -10.91 13.88 0.83
N VAL A 152 -10.96 13.04 -0.19
CA VAL A 152 -10.36 13.28 -1.52
C VAL A 152 -11.37 13.01 -2.62
N THR A 153 -11.30 13.76 -3.71
CA THR A 153 -12.02 13.46 -4.96
C THR A 153 -11.32 12.32 -5.73
N LYS A 154 -11.96 11.85 -6.80
CA LYS A 154 -11.40 10.81 -7.66
C LYS A 154 -10.07 11.23 -8.28
N GLU A 155 -9.97 12.47 -8.75
CA GLU A 155 -8.77 13.02 -9.39
C GLU A 155 -7.62 13.15 -8.39
N GLU A 156 -7.92 13.65 -7.18
CA GLU A 156 -6.96 13.76 -6.09
C GLU A 156 -6.44 12.38 -5.67
N PHE A 157 -7.35 11.40 -5.55
CA PHE A 157 -7.00 10.01 -5.23
C PHE A 157 -6.10 9.39 -6.30
N VAL A 158 -6.47 9.54 -7.59
CA VAL A 158 -5.67 8.99 -8.71
C VAL A 158 -4.25 9.54 -8.67
N LYS A 159 -4.13 10.86 -8.56
CA LYS A 159 -2.82 11.52 -8.46
C LYS A 159 -2.01 11.00 -7.27
N ALA A 160 -2.61 10.98 -6.07
CA ALA A 160 -1.92 10.55 -4.86
C ALA A 160 -1.45 9.09 -4.95
N VAL A 161 -2.29 8.17 -5.46
CA VAL A 161 -1.94 6.75 -5.61
C VAL A 161 -0.81 6.55 -6.64
N MET A 162 -0.77 7.34 -7.71
CA MET A 162 0.31 7.29 -8.69
C MET A 162 1.66 7.75 -8.11
N GLU A 163 1.64 8.68 -7.16
CA GLU A 163 2.82 9.20 -6.47
C GLU A 163 3.34 8.26 -5.37
N LEU A 164 2.51 7.37 -4.80
CA LEU A 164 2.91 6.40 -3.77
C LEU A 164 4.04 5.49 -4.21
N LYS A 165 5.12 5.34 -3.43
CA LYS A 165 6.23 4.46 -3.81
C LYS A 165 5.79 2.99 -3.95
N PHE A 166 6.01 2.40 -5.12
CA PHE A 166 5.80 0.97 -5.33
C PHE A 166 6.85 0.13 -4.60
N ALA A 167 6.39 -0.93 -3.94
CA ALA A 167 7.24 -1.97 -3.39
C ALA A 167 6.74 -3.35 -3.86
N PRO A 168 7.61 -4.24 -4.37
CA PRO A 168 7.19 -5.54 -4.90
C PRO A 168 6.43 -6.37 -3.85
N PRO A 169 5.11 -6.58 -4.01
CA PRO A 169 4.30 -7.21 -2.98
C PRO A 169 4.47 -8.72 -2.93
N LEU A 170 4.00 -9.34 -1.86
CA LEU A 170 3.85 -10.78 -1.71
C LEU A 170 2.46 -11.17 -2.22
N GLY A 171 2.42 -11.73 -3.43
CA GLY A 171 1.19 -12.05 -4.16
C GLY A 171 1.21 -11.48 -5.58
N GLY A 172 0.37 -12.04 -6.44
CA GLY A 172 0.21 -11.65 -7.85
C GLY A 172 1.41 -11.96 -8.74
N PRO A 173 1.30 -11.63 -10.05
CA PRO A 173 2.43 -11.62 -10.96
C PRO A 173 3.64 -10.86 -10.40
N TYR A 174 4.83 -11.45 -10.49
CA TYR A 174 6.05 -10.78 -10.04
C TYR A 174 6.34 -9.54 -10.90
N MET A 175 6.70 -8.43 -10.26
CA MET A 175 7.05 -7.19 -10.92
C MET A 175 8.16 -6.45 -10.17
N SER A 176 9.15 -5.97 -10.92
CA SER A 176 10.23 -5.16 -10.38
C SER A 176 9.79 -3.71 -10.24
N ALA A 177 10.43 -2.98 -9.31
CA ALA A 177 10.14 -1.56 -9.11
C ALA A 177 10.46 -0.69 -10.35
N SER A 178 11.40 -1.12 -11.20
CA SER A 178 11.77 -0.43 -12.44
C SER A 178 10.65 -0.43 -13.50
N SER A 179 9.71 -1.37 -13.40
CA SER A 179 8.64 -1.57 -14.38
C SER A 179 7.24 -1.34 -13.79
N ALA A 180 7.18 -0.71 -12.61
CA ALA A 180 5.95 -0.52 -11.84
C ALA A 180 5.30 0.87 -12.03
N GLY A 181 5.65 1.58 -13.10
CA GLY A 181 4.93 2.80 -13.50
C GLY A 181 3.51 2.45 -13.89
N ILE A 182 2.52 3.17 -13.35
CA ILE A 182 1.12 2.98 -13.72
C ILE A 182 0.96 3.55 -15.13
N GLU A 183 0.50 2.70 -16.04
CA GLU A 183 0.27 3.07 -17.45
C GLU A 183 -1.20 3.39 -17.70
N ASP A 184 -2.09 2.81 -16.90
CA ASP A 184 -3.52 2.93 -17.03
C ASP A 184 -4.15 3.57 -15.79
N GLU A 185 -4.49 4.85 -15.91
CA GLU A 185 -5.18 5.60 -14.84
C GLU A 185 -6.60 5.08 -14.59
N THR A 186 -7.20 4.38 -15.55
CA THR A 186 -8.56 3.84 -15.39
C THR A 186 -8.60 2.75 -14.32
N ALA A 187 -7.52 1.99 -14.13
CA ALA A 187 -7.41 1.01 -13.05
C ALA A 187 -7.41 1.67 -11.66
N VAL A 188 -6.75 2.83 -11.53
CA VAL A 188 -6.76 3.61 -10.28
C VAL A 188 -8.14 4.20 -10.03
N GLY A 189 -8.77 4.74 -11.08
CA GLY A 189 -10.13 5.27 -11.03
C GLY A 189 -11.16 4.19 -10.65
N PHE A 190 -11.02 2.98 -11.17
CA PHE A 190 -11.88 1.85 -10.81
C PHE A 190 -11.70 1.46 -9.33
N LEU A 191 -10.47 1.45 -8.82
CA LEU A 191 -10.22 1.23 -7.39
C LEU A 191 -10.90 2.31 -6.54
N PHE A 192 -10.88 3.57 -6.97
CA PHE A 192 -11.62 4.62 -6.29
C PHE A 192 -13.11 4.31 -6.25
N ASP A 193 -13.72 3.92 -7.37
CA ASP A 193 -15.15 3.61 -7.44
C ASP A 193 -15.53 2.43 -6.52
N VAL A 194 -14.69 1.40 -6.47
CA VAL A 194 -14.85 0.26 -5.56
C VAL A 194 -14.82 0.71 -4.08
N LEU A 195 -13.89 1.59 -3.72
CA LEU A 195 -13.71 2.07 -2.34
C LEU A 195 -14.72 3.15 -1.95
N ALA A 196 -15.12 4.03 -2.86
CA ALA A 196 -16.07 5.11 -2.61
C ALA A 196 -17.53 4.62 -2.65
N GLY A 197 -17.80 3.61 -3.48
CA GLY A 197 -19.15 3.21 -3.86
C GLY A 197 -19.82 4.34 -4.64
N GLU A 198 -21.09 4.63 -4.32
CA GLU A 198 -21.89 5.68 -4.99
C GLU A 198 -21.55 7.12 -4.54
N LYS A 199 -20.38 7.36 -3.94
CA LYS A 199 -20.01 8.69 -3.41
C LYS A 199 -18.98 9.36 -4.29
N GLU A 200 -19.16 10.67 -4.44
CA GLU A 200 -18.23 11.53 -5.19
C GLU A 200 -16.86 11.69 -4.51
N LYS A 201 -16.81 11.51 -3.18
CA LYS A 201 -15.58 11.66 -2.38
C LYS A 201 -15.32 10.43 -1.53
N LEU A 202 -14.05 10.06 -1.44
CA LEU A 202 -13.58 9.02 -0.54
C LEU A 202 -13.06 9.68 0.74
N THR A 203 -13.48 9.18 1.90
CA THR A 203 -12.96 9.60 3.21
C THR A 203 -12.11 8.49 3.81
N LYS A 204 -11.23 8.82 4.77
CA LYS A 204 -10.42 7.79 5.45
C LYS A 204 -11.29 6.70 6.10
N HIS A 205 -12.35 7.12 6.80
CA HIS A 205 -13.28 6.20 7.45
C HIS A 205 -14.00 5.29 6.45
N ARG A 206 -14.36 5.81 5.28
CA ARG A 206 -14.99 5.01 4.23
C ARG A 206 -14.01 4.02 3.60
N MET A 207 -12.79 4.47 3.33
CA MET A 207 -11.72 3.64 2.79
C MET A 207 -11.39 2.47 3.72
N SER A 208 -11.23 2.72 5.02
CA SER A 208 -11.01 1.67 6.02
C SER A 208 -12.19 0.70 6.10
N THR A 209 -13.42 1.21 6.20
CA THR A 209 -14.63 0.38 6.24
C THR A 209 -14.78 -0.49 4.99
N ARG A 210 -14.58 0.06 3.80
CA ARG A 210 -14.71 -0.71 2.55
C ARG A 210 -13.60 -1.72 2.37
N MET A 211 -12.36 -1.40 2.72
CA MET A 211 -11.30 -2.42 2.73
C MET A 211 -11.58 -3.53 3.75
N LYS A 212 -12.18 -3.22 4.90
CA LYS A 212 -12.60 -4.20 5.90
C LYS A 212 -13.65 -5.16 5.33
N GLU A 213 -14.62 -4.65 4.60
CA GLU A 213 -15.61 -5.47 3.90
C GLU A 213 -14.97 -6.34 2.80
N LEU A 214 -14.09 -5.77 1.97
CA LEU A 214 -13.37 -6.50 0.92
C LEU A 214 -12.44 -7.59 1.47
N SER A 215 -11.96 -7.42 2.70
CA SER A 215 -11.12 -8.38 3.40
C SER A 215 -11.91 -9.41 4.22
N GLU A 216 -13.23 -9.47 4.05
CA GLU A 216 -14.13 -10.41 4.76
C GLU A 216 -14.07 -10.23 6.29
N GLY A 217 -13.79 -9.00 6.76
CA GLY A 217 -13.67 -8.69 8.18
C GLY A 217 -12.27 -8.86 8.77
N GLU A 218 -11.27 -9.20 7.96
CA GLU A 218 -9.86 -9.28 8.38
C GLU A 218 -9.23 -7.88 8.51
N GLU A 219 -8.10 -7.75 9.20
CA GLU A 219 -7.43 -6.44 9.35
C GLU A 219 -6.55 -6.03 8.18
N GLY A 220 -6.31 -6.97 7.25
CA GLY A 220 -5.39 -6.78 6.14
C GLY A 220 -5.95 -7.38 4.87
N LEU A 221 -6.22 -6.54 3.88
CA LEU A 221 -6.61 -6.99 2.57
C LEU A 221 -5.40 -7.62 1.85
N THR A 222 -5.50 -8.90 1.55
CA THR A 222 -4.46 -9.69 0.87
C THR A 222 -4.65 -9.68 -0.64
N TRP A 223 -3.60 -10.05 -1.39
CA TRP A 223 -3.65 -10.09 -2.85
C TRP A 223 -4.87 -10.86 -3.41
N PRO A 224 -5.20 -12.09 -2.98
CA PRO A 224 -6.34 -12.82 -3.56
C PRO A 224 -7.69 -12.11 -3.40
N LEU A 225 -7.89 -11.42 -2.27
CA LEU A 225 -9.11 -10.65 -1.99
C LEU A 225 -9.12 -9.34 -2.79
N PHE A 226 -7.97 -8.67 -2.86
CA PHE A 226 -7.80 -7.47 -3.67
C PHE A 226 -8.00 -7.75 -5.17
N SER A 227 -7.40 -8.81 -5.72
CA SER A 227 -7.54 -9.18 -7.13
C SER A 227 -8.98 -9.53 -7.49
N LYS A 228 -9.70 -10.19 -6.56
CA LYS A 228 -11.14 -10.46 -6.68
C LYS A 228 -11.95 -9.16 -6.71
N ALA A 229 -11.63 -8.20 -5.83
CA ALA A 229 -12.30 -6.90 -5.80
C ALA A 229 -12.03 -6.05 -7.06
N MET A 230 -10.86 -6.22 -7.67
CA MET A 230 -10.44 -5.52 -8.89
C MET A 230 -10.90 -6.21 -10.19
N ASN A 231 -11.76 -7.23 -10.13
CA ASN A 231 -12.20 -8.03 -11.28
C ASN A 231 -11.04 -8.54 -12.15
N VAL A 232 -9.93 -8.93 -11.52
CA VAL A 232 -8.80 -9.52 -12.20
C VAL A 232 -9.09 -11.01 -12.39
N GLU A 233 -9.34 -11.44 -13.62
CA GLU A 233 -9.47 -12.87 -13.92
C GLU A 233 -8.14 -13.60 -13.65
N LYS A 234 -8.24 -14.81 -13.08
CA LYS A 234 -7.10 -15.64 -12.66
C LYS A 234 -6.35 -16.23 -13.84
#